data_AF-A0A957JJ58-F1
#
_entry.id   AF-A0A957JJ58-F1
#
_cell.length_a   1.000
_cell.length_b   1.000
_cell.length_c   1.000
_cell.angle_alpha   90.00
_cell.angle_beta   90.00
_cell.angle_gamma   90.00
#
_symmetry.space_group_name_H-M   'P 1'
#
loop_
_entity.id
_entity.type
_entity.pdbx_description
1 polymer ?
#
loop_
_entity_poly.entity_id
_entity_poly.type
_entity_poly.pdbx_seq_one_letter_code
_entity_poly.pdbx_strand_id
1 'polypeptide(L)'
;MSGPPPTFTKAVVIGLDGADWRLLTPWLAQGELPTLARLVAEGSSGPLRSTIRPESSVAWTSFATGVNPGKHGIFGFVAHQPGSYNFRLANGSHIGAPRFWHRLG
;
A
#
# COMPACT_ATOMS: atom_id res chain seq x y z
N MET A 1 19.50 -28.18 -24.32
CA MET A 1 18.12 -28.41 -23.84
C MET A 1 17.82 -27.37 -22.77
N SER A 2 16.98 -26.39 -23.05
CA SER A 2 16.52 -25.41 -22.05
C SER A 2 15.45 -26.07 -21.19
N GLY A 3 15.61 -26.05 -19.86
CA GLY A 3 14.63 -26.59 -18.92
C GLY A 3 13.27 -25.88 -19.00
N PRO A 4 12.23 -26.41 -18.34
CA PRO A 4 10.93 -25.77 -18.31
C PRO A 4 11.05 -24.35 -17.71
N PRO A 5 10.27 -23.38 -18.22
CA PRO A 5 10.28 -22.03 -17.69
C PRO A 5 9.89 -22.04 -16.21
N PRO A 6 10.44 -21.14 -15.38
CA PRO A 6 10.10 -21.06 -13.97
C PRO A 6 8.59 -20.84 -13.79
N THR A 7 7.95 -21.69 -12.97
CA THR A 7 6.56 -21.53 -12.56
C THR A 7 6.51 -20.55 -11.40
N PHE A 8 6.05 -19.32 -11.66
CA PHE A 8 5.80 -18.35 -10.61
C PHE A 8 4.42 -18.57 -10.00
N THR A 9 4.36 -18.60 -8.66
CA THR A 9 3.10 -18.54 -7.93
C THR A 9 2.43 -17.19 -8.20
N LYS A 10 1.20 -17.20 -8.71
CA LYS A 10 0.42 -15.96 -8.87
C LYS A 10 0.08 -15.40 -7.48
N ALA A 11 0.25 -14.09 -7.32
CA ALA A 11 -0.08 -13.39 -6.09
C ALA A 11 -1.12 -12.30 -6.36
N VAL A 12 -2.01 -12.08 -5.40
CA VAL A 12 -2.97 -10.97 -5.38
C VAL A 12 -2.78 -10.23 -4.07
N VAL A 13 -2.74 -8.90 -4.13
CA VAL A 13 -2.72 -8.04 -2.94
C VAL A 13 -4.00 -7.23 -2.92
N ILE A 14 -4.75 -7.34 -1.82
CA ILE A 14 -5.98 -6.58 -1.59
C ILE A 14 -5.69 -5.53 -0.53
N GLY A 15 -5.93 -4.27 -0.89
CA GLY A 15 -5.75 -3.13 -0.02
C GLY A 15 -7.09 -2.55 0.41
N LEU A 16 -7.30 -2.39 1.71
CA LEU A 16 -8.51 -1.78 2.28
C LEU A 16 -8.13 -0.44 2.95
N ASP A 17 -8.60 0.67 2.40
CA ASP A 17 -8.32 2.00 2.99
C ASP A 17 -9.14 2.20 4.28
N GLY A 18 -8.50 2.70 5.34
CA GLY A 18 -9.14 2.93 6.64
C GLY A 18 -9.46 1.67 7.47
N ALA A 19 -8.98 0.48 7.08
CA ALA A 19 -9.27 -0.79 7.76
C ALA A 19 -8.43 -0.98 9.06
N ASP A 20 -8.72 -0.17 10.07
CA ASP A 20 -8.02 -0.17 11.36
C ASP A 20 -8.47 -1.33 12.27
N TRP A 21 -7.53 -1.95 12.98
CA TRP A 21 -7.81 -3.09 13.88
C TRP A 21 -8.81 -2.78 14.99
N ARG A 22 -8.95 -1.52 15.41
CA ARG A 22 -9.96 -1.12 16.41
C ARG A 22 -11.39 -1.24 15.89
N LEU A 23 -11.58 -1.20 14.57
CA LEU A 23 -12.86 -1.45 13.91
C LEU A 23 -13.00 -2.93 13.55
N LEU A 24 -11.95 -3.54 12.99
CA LEU A 24 -12.01 -4.93 12.54
C LEU A 24 -12.21 -5.91 13.70
N THR A 25 -11.56 -5.70 14.84
CA THR A 25 -11.64 -6.60 16.00
C THR A 25 -13.07 -6.81 16.52
N PRO A 26 -13.86 -5.77 16.83
CA PRO A 26 -15.24 -5.98 17.28
C PRO A 26 -16.12 -6.63 16.20
N TRP A 27 -15.95 -6.28 14.93
CA TRP A 27 -16.73 -6.88 13.83
C TRP A 27 -16.38 -8.35 13.60
N LEU A 28 -15.11 -8.73 13.75
CA LEU A 28 -14.67 -10.12 13.74
C LEU A 28 -15.29 -10.91 14.90
N ALA A 29 -15.30 -10.35 16.10
CA ALA A 29 -15.90 -10.98 17.29
C ALA A 29 -17.42 -11.15 17.18
N GLN A 30 -18.09 -10.24 16.46
CA GLN A 30 -19.53 -10.31 16.17
C GLN A 30 -19.87 -11.29 15.03
N GLY A 31 -18.88 -11.81 14.31
CA GLY A 31 -19.10 -12.70 13.17
C GLY A 31 -19.50 -11.99 11.87
N GLU A 32 -19.40 -10.66 11.80
CA GLU A 32 -19.81 -9.84 10.64
C GLU A 32 -18.85 -9.94 9.45
N LEU A 33 -17.62 -10.42 9.68
CA LEU A 33 -16.56 -10.50 8.67
C LEU A 33 -16.04 -11.94 8.48
N PRO A 34 -16.89 -12.90 8.06
CA PRO A 34 -16.55 -14.32 8.04
C PRO A 34 -15.34 -14.64 7.15
N THR A 35 -15.21 -13.99 5.99
CA THR A 35 -14.06 -14.18 5.10
C THR A 35 -12.76 -13.66 5.72
N LEU A 36 -12.79 -12.50 6.36
CA LEU A 36 -11.61 -11.93 7.02
C LEU A 36 -11.24 -12.76 8.26
N ALA A 37 -12.22 -13.22 9.02
CA ALA A 37 -12.00 -14.10 10.18
C ALA A 37 -11.26 -15.38 9.78
N ARG A 38 -11.64 -16.01 8.66
CA ARG A 38 -10.94 -17.17 8.11
C ARG A 38 -9.49 -16.84 7.74
N LEU A 39 -9.25 -15.71 7.07
CA LEU A 39 -7.89 -15.26 6.70
C LEU A 39 -7.01 -14.97 7.92
N VAL A 40 -7.59 -14.41 8.99
CA VAL A 40 -6.88 -14.18 10.27
C VAL A 40 -6.52 -15.49 10.96
N ALA A 41 -7.43 -16.46 10.97
CA ALA A 41 -7.23 -17.75 11.65
C ALA A 41 -6.26 -18.69 10.91
N GLU A 42 -6.31 -18.71 9.58
CA GLU A 42 -5.51 -19.61 8.72
C GLU A 42 -4.19 -18.97 8.26
N GLY A 43 -3.99 -17.68 8.52
CA GLY A 43 -2.87 -16.89 8.02
C GLY A 43 -2.01 -16.25 9.11
N SER A 44 -1.35 -15.13 8.75
CA SER A 44 -0.60 -14.30 9.68
C SER A 44 -1.21 -12.90 9.70
N SER A 45 -1.47 -12.39 10.90
CA SER A 45 -2.11 -11.09 11.10
C SER A 45 -1.49 -10.32 12.25
N GLY A 46 -1.49 -9.00 12.14
CA GLY A 46 -1.07 -8.10 13.22
C GLY A 46 -1.11 -6.64 12.79
N PRO A 47 -0.91 -5.72 13.75
CA PRO A 47 -0.79 -4.30 13.43
C PRO A 47 0.50 -4.04 12.65
N LEU A 48 0.41 -3.21 11.62
CA LEU A 48 1.56 -2.68 10.87
C LEU A 48 1.68 -1.19 11.08
N ARG A 49 2.91 -0.69 11.12
CA ARG A 49 3.18 0.75 11.19
C ARG A 49 3.00 1.36 9.80
N SER A 50 2.11 2.34 9.69
CA SER A 50 1.93 3.15 8.47
C SER A 50 3.08 4.14 8.27
N THR A 51 3.00 4.95 7.22
CA THR A 51 3.92 6.08 6.97
C THR A 51 3.79 7.17 8.04
N ILE A 52 4.85 7.97 8.21
CA ILE A 52 4.78 9.21 9.01
C ILE A 52 3.90 10.20 8.24
N ARG A 53 2.82 10.65 8.88
CA ARG A 53 1.54 11.04 8.27
C ARG A 53 0.85 9.84 7.60
N PRO A 54 -0.18 9.25 8.25
CA PRO A 54 -0.95 8.15 7.69
C PRO A 54 -1.99 8.68 6.69
N GLU A 55 -1.52 9.31 5.62
CA GLU A 55 -2.34 9.84 4.54
C GLU A 55 -2.32 8.86 3.35
N SER A 56 -3.46 8.60 2.73
CA SER A 56 -3.60 7.61 1.65
C SER A 56 -2.60 7.81 0.51
N SER A 57 -2.40 9.05 0.03
CA SER A 57 -1.46 9.33 -1.07
C SER A 57 -0.02 8.90 -0.75
N VAL A 58 0.38 9.06 0.51
CA VAL A 58 1.72 8.72 1.02
C VAL A 58 1.82 7.22 1.26
N ALA A 59 0.84 6.64 1.96
CA ALA A 59 0.80 5.24 2.32
C ALA A 59 0.75 4.32 1.08
N TRP A 60 -0.14 4.60 0.12
CA TRP A 60 -0.25 3.81 -1.11
C TRP A 60 0.99 3.92 -1.99
N THR A 61 1.62 5.09 -2.04
CA THR A 61 2.87 5.25 -2.79
C THR A 61 4.02 4.49 -2.12
N SER A 62 4.13 4.54 -0.79
CA SER A 62 5.11 3.75 -0.03
C SER A 62 4.89 2.24 -0.22
N PHE A 63 3.63 1.79 -0.13
CA PHE A 63 3.26 0.39 -0.42
C PHE A 63 3.66 -0.03 -1.84
N ALA A 64 3.30 0.76 -2.85
CA ALA A 64 3.57 0.44 -4.24
C ALA A 64 5.06 0.39 -4.57
N THR A 65 5.87 1.26 -3.96
CA THR A 65 7.29 1.43 -4.30
C THR A 65 8.23 0.61 -3.41
N GLY A 66 7.77 0.23 -2.21
CA GLY A 66 8.56 -0.45 -1.18
C GLY A 66 9.59 0.46 -0.51
N VAL A 67 9.44 1.78 -0.61
CA VAL A 67 10.36 2.76 -0.03
C VAL A 67 9.61 3.83 0.75
N ASN A 68 10.31 4.57 1.62
CA ASN A 68 9.70 5.62 2.43
C ASN A 68 9.43 6.92 1.61
N PRO A 69 8.65 7.87 2.17
CA PRO A 69 8.31 9.13 1.49
C PRO A 69 9.49 9.96 1.00
N GLY A 70 10.61 9.96 1.72
CA GLY A 70 11.83 10.66 1.31
C GLY A 70 12.43 10.11 0.01
N LYS A 71 12.20 8.83 -0.30
CA LYS A 71 12.73 8.19 -1.52
C LYS A 71 11.79 8.25 -2.71
N HIS A 72 10.46 8.17 -2.49
CA HIS A 72 9.49 8.26 -3.59
C HIS A 72 8.94 9.68 -3.83
N GLY A 73 9.16 10.63 -2.92
CA GLY A 73 8.89 12.06 -3.11
C GLY A 73 7.42 12.50 -2.94
N ILE A 74 6.53 11.61 -2.50
CA ILE A 74 5.12 11.94 -2.25
C ILE A 74 4.91 12.14 -0.75
N PHE A 75 4.45 13.32 -0.38
CA PHE A 75 4.28 13.76 1.01
C PHE A 75 2.84 14.12 1.37
N GLY A 76 1.96 14.10 0.37
CA GLY A 76 0.53 14.29 0.47
C GLY A 76 -0.14 14.44 -0.90
N PHE A 77 -1.45 14.67 -0.92
CA PHE A 77 -2.22 14.94 -2.14
C PHE A 77 -1.82 16.24 -2.83
N VAL A 78 -1.21 17.16 -2.08
CA VAL A 78 -0.83 18.49 -2.54
C VAL A 78 0.65 18.72 -2.25
N ALA A 79 1.36 19.31 -3.20
CA ALA A 79 2.75 19.71 -3.08
C ALA A 79 2.92 21.17 -3.47
N HIS A 80 4.00 21.81 -3.01
CA HIS A 80 4.37 23.13 -3.51
C HIS A 80 4.73 23.06 -5.00
N GLN A 81 4.31 24.10 -5.74
CA GLN A 81 4.80 24.32 -7.09
C GLN A 81 6.17 25.00 -7.04
N PRO A 82 7.22 24.42 -7.64
CA PRO A 82 8.54 25.04 -7.67
C PRO A 82 8.49 26.45 -8.26
N GLY A 83 9.16 27.41 -7.60
CA GLY A 83 9.20 28.81 -8.06
C GLY A 83 7.91 29.60 -7.87
N SER A 84 6.97 29.12 -7.05
CA SER A 84 5.68 29.78 -6.80
C SER A 84 5.22 29.59 -5.35
N TYR A 85 4.32 30.47 -4.90
CA TYR A 85 3.55 30.28 -3.66
C TYR A 85 2.32 29.38 -3.87
N ASN A 86 2.08 28.92 -5.10
CA ASN A 86 0.97 28.04 -5.42
C ASN A 86 1.23 26.59 -5.04
N PHE A 87 0.14 25.85 -4.97
CA PHE A 87 0.12 24.42 -4.77
C PHE A 87 -0.21 23.69 -6.07
N ARG A 88 0.29 22.46 -6.19
CA ARG A 88 -0.02 21.53 -7.29
C ARG A 88 -0.51 20.20 -6.72
N LEU A 89 -1.41 19.54 -7.44
CA LEU A 89 -1.84 18.18 -7.10
C LEU A 89 -0.69 17.19 -7.32
N ALA A 90 -0.49 16.30 -6.37
CA ALA A 90 0.38 15.15 -6.53
C ALA A 90 -0.26 14.13 -7.47
N ASN A 91 0.53 13.57 -8.40
CA ASN A 91 0.07 12.54 -9.31
C ASN A 91 1.22 11.54 -9.59
N GLY A 92 0.90 10.49 -10.35
CA GLY A 92 1.82 9.38 -10.60
C GLY A 92 3.13 9.75 -11.29
N SER A 93 3.21 10.86 -12.04
CA SER A 93 4.46 11.32 -12.68
C SER A 93 5.46 11.90 -11.68
N HIS A 94 5.01 12.27 -10.47
CA HIS A 94 5.86 12.81 -9.42
C HIS A 94 6.51 11.73 -8.55
N ILE A 95 6.18 10.45 -8.77
CA ILE A 95 6.72 9.33 -7.98
C ILE A 95 8.13 9.00 -8.46
N GLY A 96 9.13 9.29 -7.62
CA GLY A 96 10.56 9.11 -7.92
C GLY A 96 11.11 7.70 -7.77
N ALA A 97 10.26 6.68 -7.61
CA ALA A 97 10.67 5.30 -7.40
C ALA A 97 9.83 4.30 -8.21
N PRO A 98 10.42 3.19 -8.70
CA PRO A 98 9.66 2.18 -9.43
C PRO A 98 8.72 1.42 -8.49
N ARG A 99 7.55 1.08 -9.02
CA ARG A 99 6.50 0.33 -8.33
C ARG A 99 6.75 -1.16 -8.48
N PHE A 100 6.29 -1.99 -7.55
CA PHE A 100 6.61 -3.41 -7.56
C PHE A 100 6.13 -4.11 -8.84
N TRP A 101 4.98 -3.72 -9.40
CA TRP A 101 4.51 -4.30 -10.66
C TRP A 101 5.44 -3.96 -11.84
N HIS A 102 6.02 -2.75 -11.91
CA HIS A 102 7.04 -2.46 -12.93
C HIS A 102 8.32 -3.31 -12.78
N ARG A 103 8.56 -3.90 -11.60
CA ARG A 103 9.69 -4.82 -11.37
C ARG A 103 9.33 -6.28 -11.63
N LEU A 104 8.04 -6.64 -11.51
CA LEU A 104 7.54 -8.02 -11.61
C LEU A 104 7.04 -8.38 -13.02
N GLY A 105 6.76 -7.40 -13.88
CA GLY A 105 6.32 -7.58 -15.28
C GLY A 105 4.87 -7.18 -15.48
#